data_AF-A0A7W7P0P9-F1
#
_entry.id   AF-A0A7W7P0P9-F1
#
_cell.length_a   1.000
_cell.length_b   1.000
_cell.length_c   1.000
_cell.angle_alpha   90.00
_cell.angle_beta   90.00
_cell.angle_gamma   90.00
#
_symmetry.space_group_name_H-M   'P 1'
#
loop_
_entity.id
_entity.type
_entity.pdbx_description
1 polymer ?
#
loop_
_entity_poly.entity_id
_entity_poly.type
_entity_poly.pdbx_seq_one_letter_code
_entity_poly.pdbx_strand_id
1 'polypeptide(L)'
;MKYNFANGLVLSSDGQGWSVEGGGNVFQLKSLEDYRRVVSLLEKTFEEAEKELGPEFFYSGVILAGLNSKSEYWIDLALLWAADSGLGVDADINHKLSELIAHDQLSQSARNKAKTLISQNK
;
A
#
# COMPACT_ATOMS: atom_id res chain seq x y z
N MET A 1 -19.55 2.88 -3.44
CA MET A 1 -18.83 1.65 -3.87
C MET A 1 -18.44 0.84 -2.64
N LYS A 2 -18.39 -0.51 -2.70
CA LYS A 2 -18.02 -1.36 -1.55
C LYS A 2 -17.10 -2.50 -1.99
N TYR A 3 -16.11 -2.81 -1.17
CA TYR A 3 -15.14 -3.88 -1.35
C TYR A 3 -14.98 -4.66 -0.03
N ASN A 4 -15.07 -5.98 -0.10
CA ASN A 4 -15.01 -6.86 1.08
C ASN A 4 -13.64 -7.55 1.17
N PHE A 5 -12.96 -7.37 2.29
CA PHE A 5 -11.74 -8.10 2.61
C PHE A 5 -12.06 -9.48 3.19
N ALA A 6 -11.12 -10.43 3.01
CA ALA A 6 -11.24 -11.77 3.58
C ALA A 6 -11.27 -11.78 5.13
N ASN A 7 -10.72 -10.74 5.76
CA ASN A 7 -10.72 -10.56 7.22
C ASN A 7 -12.03 -9.93 7.77
N GLY A 8 -13.06 -9.79 6.93
CA GLY A 8 -14.36 -9.25 7.32
C GLY A 8 -14.43 -7.72 7.40
N LEU A 9 -13.36 -7.02 7.00
CA LEU A 9 -13.40 -5.58 6.79
C LEU A 9 -14.13 -5.25 5.48
N VAL A 10 -14.80 -4.10 5.44
CA VAL A 10 -15.47 -3.59 4.23
C VAL A 10 -14.94 -2.20 3.94
N LEU A 11 -14.20 -2.04 2.86
CA LEU A 11 -13.82 -0.73 2.32
C LEU A 11 -14.99 -0.16 1.53
N SER A 12 -15.33 1.09 1.77
CA SER A 12 -16.39 1.77 1.04
C SER A 12 -16.03 3.21 0.73
N SER A 13 -16.59 3.71 -0.38
CA SER A 13 -16.51 5.12 -0.76
C SER A 13 -17.92 5.70 -0.87
N ASP A 14 -18.10 6.87 -0.26
CA ASP A 14 -19.32 7.68 -0.27
C ASP A 14 -19.22 8.90 -1.20
N GLY A 15 -18.13 9.01 -1.97
CA GLY A 15 -17.85 10.14 -2.85
C GLY A 15 -17.22 11.36 -2.15
N GLN A 16 -17.13 11.38 -0.82
CA GLN A 16 -16.39 12.38 -0.04
C GLN A 16 -15.08 11.83 0.51
N GLY A 17 -14.97 10.50 0.60
CA GLY A 17 -13.74 9.82 0.98
C GLY A 17 -13.88 8.31 1.00
N TRP A 18 -12.88 7.66 1.59
CA TRP A 18 -12.84 6.22 1.79
C TRP A 18 -12.95 5.88 3.28
N SER A 19 -13.68 4.82 3.59
CA SER A 19 -13.86 4.35 4.96
C SER A 19 -13.83 2.83 5.05
N VAL A 20 -13.40 2.31 6.18
CA VAL A 20 -13.39 0.88 6.48
C VAL A 20 -14.38 0.60 7.61
N GLU A 21 -15.28 -0.34 7.36
CA GLU A 21 -16.21 -0.88 8.34
C GLU A 21 -15.74 -2.26 8.81
N GLY A 22 -15.78 -2.52 10.11
CA GLY A 22 -15.40 -3.81 10.68
C GLY A 22 -15.72 -3.88 12.16
N GLY A 23 -16.24 -5.03 12.62
CA GLY A 23 -16.57 -5.24 14.04
C GLY A 23 -17.56 -4.21 14.60
N GLY A 24 -18.50 -3.74 13.77
CA GLY A 24 -19.51 -2.73 14.13
C GLY A 24 -19.02 -1.28 14.18
N ASN A 25 -17.77 -1.02 13.79
CA ASN A 25 -17.19 0.33 13.77
C ASN A 25 -16.89 0.77 12.34
N VAL A 26 -17.01 2.08 12.08
CA VAL A 26 -16.66 2.71 10.80
C VAL A 26 -15.50 3.68 11.03
N PHE A 27 -14.43 3.54 10.26
CA PHE A 27 -13.23 4.37 10.33
C PHE A 27 -12.98 5.06 8.99
N GLN A 28 -12.81 6.38 9.01
CA GLN A 28 -12.48 7.17 7.82
C GLN A 28 -10.97 7.10 7.52
N LEU A 29 -10.60 6.93 6.26
CA LEU A 29 -9.21 6.94 5.78
C LEU A 29 -8.78 8.37 5.45
N LYS A 30 -8.42 9.15 6.47
CA LYS A 30 -8.11 10.59 6.32
C LYS A 30 -6.62 10.87 6.23
N SER A 31 -5.81 10.06 6.90
CA SER A 31 -4.36 10.21 6.98
C SER A 31 -3.65 8.96 6.47
N LEU A 32 -2.36 9.10 6.15
CA LEU A 32 -1.53 7.97 5.73
C LEU A 32 -1.55 6.81 6.74
N GLU A 33 -1.57 7.13 8.04
CA GLU A 33 -1.60 6.12 9.10
C GLU A 33 -2.88 5.28 9.06
N ASP A 34 -3.99 5.86 8.57
CA ASP A 34 -5.26 5.15 8.52
C ASP A 34 -5.23 3.98 7.53
N TYR A 35 -4.40 4.08 6.49
CA TYR A 35 -4.26 3.05 5.47
C TYR A 35 -3.64 1.75 5.99
N ARG A 36 -3.06 1.74 7.20
CA ARG A 36 -2.67 0.49 7.88
C ARG A 36 -3.86 -0.47 8.05
N ARG A 37 -5.08 0.06 8.13
CA ARG A 37 -6.32 -0.73 8.27
C ARG A 37 -6.69 -1.49 7.01
N VAL A 38 -6.17 -1.07 5.86
CA VAL A 38 -6.38 -1.70 4.56
C VAL A 38 -5.11 -2.34 4.01
N VAL A 39 -4.07 -2.54 4.84
CA VAL A 39 -2.80 -3.12 4.39
C VAL A 39 -2.96 -4.53 3.79
N SER A 40 -3.99 -5.27 4.22
CA SER A 40 -4.36 -6.56 3.63
C SER A 40 -4.81 -6.48 2.18
N LEU A 41 -5.05 -5.28 1.64
CA LEU A 41 -5.28 -5.11 0.22
C LEU A 41 -4.06 -5.58 -0.60
N LEU A 42 -2.85 -5.43 -0.03
CA LEU A 42 -1.60 -5.87 -0.64
C LEU A 42 -1.53 -7.37 -0.95
N GLU A 43 -2.42 -8.18 -0.36
CA GLU A 43 -2.49 -9.63 -0.63
C GLU A 43 -3.06 -9.95 -2.02
N LYS A 44 -3.71 -8.97 -2.68
CA LYS A 44 -4.13 -9.06 -4.08
C LYS A 44 -3.07 -8.53 -5.03
N THR A 45 -3.21 -8.76 -6.33
CA THR A 45 -2.39 -8.02 -7.30
C THR A 45 -2.82 -6.56 -7.37
N PHE A 46 -1.90 -5.68 -7.78
CA PHE A 46 -2.23 -4.26 -7.98
C PHE A 46 -3.35 -4.10 -9.02
N GLU A 47 -3.28 -4.82 -10.14
CA GLU A 47 -4.28 -4.78 -11.22
C GLU A 47 -5.68 -5.20 -10.72
N GLU A 48 -5.76 -6.25 -9.89
CA GLU A 48 -7.03 -6.67 -9.29
C GLU A 48 -7.62 -5.59 -8.39
N ALA A 49 -6.78 -4.99 -7.53
CA ALA A 49 -7.22 -3.91 -6.66
C ALA A 49 -7.63 -2.66 -7.46
N GLU A 50 -6.89 -2.30 -8.51
CA GLU A 50 -7.21 -1.17 -9.38
C GLU A 50 -8.53 -1.37 -10.11
N LYS A 51 -8.74 -2.55 -10.67
CA LYS A 51 -10.01 -2.92 -11.32
C LYS A 51 -11.18 -2.88 -10.35
N GLU A 52 -10.96 -3.30 -9.10
CA GLU A 52 -12.00 -3.39 -8.09
C GLU A 52 -12.28 -2.09 -7.36
N LEU A 53 -11.33 -1.15 -7.26
CA LEU A 53 -11.45 0.10 -6.48
C LEU A 53 -11.44 1.36 -7.36
N GLY A 54 -10.95 1.26 -8.59
CA GLY A 54 -10.85 2.35 -9.56
C GLY A 54 -9.66 3.30 -9.29
N PRO A 55 -9.35 4.19 -10.25
CA PRO A 55 -8.16 5.03 -10.19
C PRO A 55 -8.19 6.11 -9.09
N GLU A 56 -9.37 6.44 -8.55
CA GLU A 56 -9.56 7.45 -7.50
C GLU A 56 -9.14 6.98 -6.10
N PHE A 57 -8.82 5.70 -5.94
CA PHE A 57 -8.34 5.17 -4.67
C PHE A 57 -6.86 5.53 -4.45
N PHE A 58 -6.49 5.86 -3.22
CA PHE A 58 -5.13 6.28 -2.88
C PHE A 58 -4.19 5.07 -2.66
N TYR A 59 -3.79 4.41 -3.74
CA TYR A 59 -2.92 3.22 -3.71
C TYR A 59 -1.55 3.49 -3.06
N SER A 60 -0.98 4.68 -3.29
CA SER A 60 0.29 5.09 -2.65
C SER A 60 0.19 5.02 -1.12
N GLY A 61 -0.97 5.34 -0.55
CA GLY A 61 -1.22 5.22 0.88
C GLY A 61 -1.11 3.79 1.40
N VAL A 62 -1.58 2.81 0.62
CA VAL A 62 -1.48 1.38 0.97
C VAL A 62 -0.04 0.89 0.87
N ILE A 63 0.67 1.26 -0.19
CA ILE A 63 2.09 0.90 -0.37
C ILE A 63 2.93 1.46 0.79
N LEU A 64 2.76 2.74 1.12
CA LEU A 64 3.46 3.39 2.22
C LEU A 64 3.10 2.77 3.58
N ALA A 65 1.84 2.35 3.79
CA ALA A 65 1.45 1.63 4.99
C ALA A 65 2.15 0.27 5.10
N GLY A 66 2.29 -0.46 4.00
CA GLY A 66 3.04 -1.73 3.95
C GLY A 66 4.55 -1.55 4.18
N LEU A 67 5.16 -0.52 3.56
CA LEU A 67 6.57 -0.18 3.76
C LEU A 67 6.89 0.30 5.18
N ASN A 68 5.94 0.91 5.89
CA ASN A 68 6.07 1.29 7.30
C ASN A 68 5.80 0.12 8.26
N SER A 69 5.42 -1.05 7.75
CA SER A 69 5.18 -2.23 8.58
C SER A 69 6.47 -2.78 9.16
N LYS A 70 6.40 -3.37 10.35
CA LYS A 70 7.51 -4.13 10.94
C LYS A 70 7.60 -5.56 10.40
N SER A 71 6.59 -6.01 9.65
CA SER A 71 6.54 -7.36 9.09
C SER A 71 7.18 -7.37 7.72
N GLU A 72 8.19 -8.21 7.53
CA GLU A 72 8.82 -8.42 6.22
C GLU A 72 7.81 -8.84 5.15
N TYR A 73 6.78 -9.60 5.53
CA TYR A 73 5.68 -9.98 4.64
C TYR A 73 4.97 -8.77 4.01
N TRP A 74 4.59 -7.79 4.83
CA TRP A 74 3.90 -6.60 4.35
C TRP A 74 4.82 -5.69 3.54
N ILE A 75 6.09 -5.61 3.91
CA ILE A 75 7.10 -4.88 3.14
C ILE A 75 7.28 -5.51 1.76
N ASP A 76 7.40 -6.83 1.67
CA ASP A 76 7.58 -7.54 0.40
C ASP A 76 6.39 -7.36 -0.54
N LEU A 77 5.17 -7.45 -0.02
CA LEU A 77 3.97 -7.19 -0.83
C LEU A 77 3.88 -5.73 -1.28
N ALA A 78 4.25 -4.77 -0.44
CA ALA A 78 4.30 -3.36 -0.82
C ALA A 78 5.32 -3.08 -1.92
N LEU A 79 6.48 -3.75 -1.87
CA LEU A 79 7.49 -3.67 -2.93
C LEU A 79 6.98 -4.28 -4.25
N LEU A 80 6.24 -5.40 -4.20
CA LEU A 80 5.60 -5.98 -5.38
C LEU A 80 4.59 -5.02 -6.00
N TRP A 81 3.71 -4.44 -5.17
CA TRP A 81 2.76 -3.42 -5.62
C TRP A 81 3.44 -2.20 -6.23
N ALA A 82 4.52 -1.72 -5.61
CA ALA A 82 5.29 -0.61 -6.15
C ALA A 82 5.90 -0.93 -7.53
N ALA A 83 6.31 -2.18 -7.75
CA ALA A 83 6.79 -2.67 -9.05
C ALA A 83 5.68 -2.76 -10.09
N ASP A 84 4.55 -3.34 -9.70
CA ASP A 84 3.44 -3.67 -10.59
C ASP A 84 2.55 -2.47 -10.91
N SER A 85 2.60 -1.42 -10.09
CA SER A 85 1.70 -0.26 -10.21
C SER A 85 1.79 0.46 -11.56
N GLY A 86 2.88 0.33 -12.31
CA GLY A 86 3.04 0.87 -13.68
C GLY A 86 2.94 2.40 -13.84
N LEU A 87 2.52 3.10 -12.79
CA LEU A 87 2.14 4.52 -12.74
C LEU A 87 3.30 5.43 -12.32
N GLY A 88 4.49 4.85 -12.12
CA GLY A 88 5.62 5.55 -11.55
C GLY A 88 5.50 5.59 -10.03
N VAL A 89 6.58 5.22 -9.37
CA VAL A 89 6.69 5.31 -7.92
C VAL A 89 6.67 6.80 -7.55
N ASP A 90 5.64 7.25 -6.85
CA ASP A 90 5.53 8.64 -6.34
C ASP A 90 6.79 9.01 -5.53
N ALA A 91 7.14 10.30 -5.53
CA ALA A 91 8.24 10.87 -4.77
C ALA A 91 8.24 10.41 -3.30
N ASP A 92 7.06 10.28 -2.69
CA ASP A 92 6.92 9.81 -1.31
C ASP A 92 7.37 8.35 -1.12
N ILE A 93 7.01 7.46 -2.05
CA ILE A 93 7.43 6.06 -2.00
C ILE A 93 8.94 5.96 -2.26
N ASN A 94 9.47 6.71 -3.22
CA ASN A 94 10.91 6.77 -3.50
C ASN A 94 11.72 7.29 -2.31
N HIS A 95 11.23 8.34 -1.65
CA HIS A 95 11.82 8.86 -0.42
C HIS A 95 11.82 7.78 0.66
N LYS A 96 10.69 7.08 0.85
CA LYS A 96 10.56 6.03 1.86
C LYS A 96 11.49 4.85 1.60
N LEU A 97 11.59 4.39 0.36
CA LEU A 97 12.51 3.31 -0.01
C LEU A 97 13.97 3.72 0.24
N SER A 98 14.33 4.97 -0.07
CA SER A 98 15.68 5.50 0.18
C SER A 98 16.01 5.54 1.67
N GLU A 99 15.07 5.99 2.51
CA GLU A 99 15.18 5.96 3.98
C GLU A 99 15.41 4.52 4.49
N LEU A 100 14.56 3.58 4.08
CA LEU A 100 14.62 2.18 4.51
C LEU A 100 15.94 1.50 4.13
N ILE A 101 16.50 1.82 2.95
CA ILE A 101 17.81 1.33 2.51
C ILE A 101 18.93 1.96 3.34
N ALA A 102 18.87 3.28 3.61
CA ALA A 102 19.92 3.99 4.34
C ALA A 102 20.02 3.56 5.81
N HIS A 103 18.89 3.20 6.42
CA HIS A 103 18.83 2.79 7.83
C HIS A 103 18.98 1.27 8.07
N ASP A 104 19.32 0.49 7.04
CA ASP A 104 19.51 -0.96 7.14
C ASP A 104 18.26 -1.72 7.64
N GLN A 105 17.07 -1.13 7.47
CA GLN A 105 15.81 -1.63 8.01
C GLN A 105 15.15 -2.72 7.15
N LEU A 106 15.73 -3.01 5.99
CA LEU A 106 15.29 -4.04 5.07
C LEU A 106 16.20 -5.26 5.12
N SER A 107 15.61 -6.43 4.97
CA SER A 107 16.37 -7.64 4.67
C SER A 107 17.16 -7.47 3.37
N GLN A 108 18.19 -8.30 3.18
CA GLN A 108 19.03 -8.24 1.97
C GLN A 108 18.19 -8.40 0.68
N SER A 109 17.16 -9.25 0.71
CA SER A 109 16.24 -9.49 -0.40
C SER A 109 15.39 -8.24 -0.69
N ALA A 110 14.68 -7.73 0.31
CA ALA A 110 13.84 -6.55 0.19
C ALA A 110 14.64 -5.31 -0.26
N ARG A 111 15.87 -5.16 0.23
CA ARG A 111 16.78 -4.09 -0.15
C ARG A 111 17.19 -4.15 -1.62
N ASN A 112 17.46 -5.35 -2.15
CA ASN A 112 17.80 -5.51 -3.56
C ASN A 112 16.61 -5.11 -4.45
N LYS A 113 15.39 -5.54 -4.11
CA LYS A 113 14.15 -5.13 -4.81
C LYS A 113 13.96 -3.62 -4.76
N ALA A 114 14.09 -3.01 -3.58
CA ALA A 114 13.95 -1.56 -3.40
C ALA A 114 14.97 -0.75 -4.24
N LYS A 115 16.22 -1.20 -4.30
CA LYS A 115 17.25 -0.58 -5.17
C LYS A 115 16.90 -0.68 -6.64
N THR A 116 16.43 -1.84 -7.10
CA THR A 116 15.97 -2.04 -8.48
C THR A 116 14.83 -1.10 -8.83
N LEU A 117 13.83 -0.96 -7.94
CA LEU A 117 12.70 -0.05 -8.13
C LEU A 117 13.13 1.41 -8.26
N ILE A 118 14.01 1.90 -7.37
CA ILE A 118 14.51 3.27 -7.45
C ILE A 118 15.29 3.51 -8.75
N SER A 119 16.02 2.50 -9.24
CA SER A 119 16.79 2.62 -10.48
C SER A 119 15.94 2.63 -11.76
N GLN A 120 14.75 2.03 -11.73
CA GLN A 120 13.82 1.96 -12.86
C GLN A 120 12.96 3.23 -13.01
N ASN A 121 12.86 4.04 -11.96
CA ASN A 121 12.08 5.30 -11.95
C ASN A 121 12.95 6.57 -12.16
N LYS A 122 14.23 6.41 -12.52
CA LYS A 122 15.14 7.50 -12.91
C LYS A 122 15.19 7.66 -14.41
#